data_AF-A0A3N7ES50-F1
#
_entry.id   AF-A0A3N7ES50-F1
#
_cell.length_a   1.000
_cell.length_b   1.000
_cell.length_c   1.000
_cell.angle_alpha   90.00
_cell.angle_beta   90.00
_cell.angle_gamma   90.00
#
_symmetry.space_group_name_H-M   'P 1'
#
loop_
_entity.id
_entity.type
_entity.pdbx_description
1 polymer ?
#
loop_
_entity_poly.entity_id
_entity_poly.type
_entity_poly.pdbx_seq_one_letter_code
_entity_poly.pdbx_strand_id
1 'polypeptide(L)'
;MKIQLTTILLSLLFLSCNDRAETNQVQRGDATADTAGVKKAAANKGTSEMTRVPADTAIIGSKEAISEDQLNKAEVSMRDSLVRLSANMRLDHRIFGYEKPDTNSRKMILLSIFTSDVKGNPYRCPYGSFYETNEMDGLELRFVLDGDKFIEVNVEKEKAILGKVFIDKKWIEFE
;
A
#
# COMPACT_ATOMS: atom_id res chain seq x y z
N MET A 1 -48.61 24.24 20.13
CA MET A 1 -47.74 24.80 21.19
C MET A 1 -46.33 24.94 20.65
N LYS A 2 -45.81 26.17 20.59
CA LYS A 2 -44.43 26.50 20.22
C LYS A 2 -43.60 26.48 21.52
N ILE A 3 -42.49 25.76 21.56
CA ILE A 3 -41.47 25.92 22.61
C ILE A 3 -40.12 26.07 21.91
N GLN A 4 -39.39 27.07 22.38
CA GLN A 4 -38.32 27.74 21.68
C GLN A 4 -36.96 27.07 21.85
N LEU A 5 -36.21 27.13 20.75
CA LEU A 5 -34.79 27.47 20.61
C LEU A 5 -34.07 27.89 21.92
N THR A 6 -33.08 27.11 22.36
CA THR A 6 -31.97 27.61 23.16
C THR A 6 -30.65 27.15 22.54
N THR A 7 -30.07 28.06 21.78
CA THR A 7 -28.67 28.08 21.39
C THR A 7 -27.84 28.38 22.63
N ILE A 8 -26.90 27.50 23.00
CA ILE A 8 -25.79 27.84 23.89
C ILE A 8 -24.50 27.69 23.08
N LEU A 9 -23.93 28.85 22.78
CA LEU A 9 -22.64 29.10 22.18
C LEU A 9 -21.79 29.80 23.26
N LEU A 10 -20.69 29.19 23.71
CA LEU A 10 -19.57 29.84 24.41
C LEU A 10 -18.42 28.81 24.52
N SER A 11 -17.45 28.81 23.59
CA SER A 11 -16.12 29.48 23.64
C SER A 11 -15.15 28.84 24.64
N LEU A 12 -13.83 28.68 24.46
CA LEU A 12 -12.78 29.01 23.47
C LEU A 12 -11.48 28.35 24.03
N LEU A 13 -10.61 27.82 23.16
CA LEU A 13 -9.12 27.77 23.22
C LEU A 13 -8.47 27.04 24.43
N PHE A 14 -7.40 26.23 24.27
CA PHE A 14 -6.05 26.65 23.93
C PHE A 14 -5.25 25.61 23.14
N LEU A 15 -4.36 26.15 22.31
CA LEU A 15 -3.32 25.48 21.55
C LEU A 15 -2.34 24.71 22.46
N SER A 16 -1.89 23.54 22.00
CA SER A 16 -0.57 23.03 22.37
C SER A 16 0.21 22.74 21.10
N CYS A 17 0.94 23.75 20.63
CA CYS A 17 2.12 23.56 19.80
C CYS A 17 3.28 23.34 20.76
N ASN A 18 4.00 22.23 20.64
CA ASN A 18 5.30 22.07 21.27
C ASN A 18 6.34 21.83 20.18
N ASP A 19 7.00 22.91 19.78
CA ASP A 19 8.26 22.88 19.06
C ASP A 19 9.38 22.43 20.01
N ARG A 20 10.23 21.51 19.54
CA ARG A 20 11.65 21.51 19.89
C ARG A 20 12.45 20.92 18.75
N ALA A 21 12.91 21.80 17.89
CA ALA A 21 14.07 21.58 17.05
C ALA A 21 15.33 21.84 17.91
N GLU A 22 16.24 20.87 17.97
CA GLU A 22 17.67 21.15 18.12
C GLU A 22 18.41 20.41 17.02
N THR A 23 18.87 21.18 16.05
CA THR A 23 19.91 20.81 15.09
C THR A 23 21.22 21.31 15.68
N ASN A 24 22.22 20.44 15.84
CA ASN A 24 23.60 20.88 15.99
C ASN A 24 24.44 20.24 14.87
N GLN A 25 25.00 21.12 14.05
CA GLN A 25 25.88 20.85 12.92
C GLN A 25 27.34 20.99 13.36
N VAL A 26 28.16 20.07 12.83
CA VAL A 26 29.52 20.27 12.29
C VAL A 26 30.67 20.54 13.27
N GLN A 27 31.66 19.65 13.21
CA GLN A 27 33.07 20.06 13.16
C GLN A 27 33.77 19.37 11.98
N ARG A 28 34.25 20.21 11.07
CA ARG A 28 35.17 19.98 9.96
C ARG A 28 36.54 20.45 10.45
N GLY A 29 37.57 19.61 10.34
CA GLY A 29 38.96 19.97 10.60
C GLY A 29 39.83 19.48 9.44
N ASP A 30 40.55 20.42 8.82
CA ASP A 30 41.36 20.24 7.62
C ASP A 30 42.75 19.61 7.88
N ALA A 31 43.17 18.89 6.83
CA ALA A 31 44.50 18.59 6.27
C ALA A 31 45.81 18.89 7.03
N THR A 32 46.76 17.94 6.93
CA THR A 32 48.16 18.25 6.59
C THR A 32 48.83 17.08 5.84
N ALA A 33 49.65 17.43 4.84
CA ALA A 33 50.46 16.59 3.94
C ALA A 33 51.60 15.85 4.69
N ASP A 34 52.38 14.89 4.18
CA ASP A 34 53.03 14.71 2.88
C ASP A 34 53.61 13.28 2.78
N THR A 35 53.81 12.76 1.57
CA THR A 35 55.06 12.15 1.03
C THR A 35 54.79 11.04 0.02
N ALA A 36 55.34 11.26 -1.18
CA ALA A 36 55.31 10.41 -2.35
C ALA A 36 56.20 9.14 -2.25
N GLY A 37 55.81 8.09 -2.99
CA GLY A 37 56.63 6.89 -3.20
C GLY A 37 56.14 6.08 -4.40
N VAL A 38 56.68 6.40 -5.59
CA VAL A 38 56.45 5.74 -6.87
C VAL A 38 57.09 4.34 -6.90
N LYS A 39 56.35 3.30 -7.31
CA LYS A 39 56.88 2.18 -8.14
C LYS A 39 55.80 1.62 -9.08
N LYS A 40 56.12 1.60 -10.38
CA LYS A 40 55.41 0.90 -11.46
C LYS A 40 55.95 -0.54 -11.59
N ALA A 41 55.05 -1.51 -11.84
CA ALA A 41 55.26 -2.72 -12.65
C ALA A 41 53.87 -3.33 -12.93
N ALA A 42 53.33 -3.21 -14.15
CA ALA A 42 53.45 -4.16 -15.26
C ALA A 42 52.61 -5.45 -15.10
N ALA A 43 51.50 -5.47 -15.84
CA ALA A 43 50.80 -6.58 -16.48
C ALA A 43 50.50 -7.87 -15.69
N ASN A 44 49.20 -8.16 -15.51
CA ASN A 44 48.71 -9.49 -15.87
C ASN A 44 47.29 -9.44 -16.46
N LYS A 45 47.13 -10.17 -17.56
CA LYS A 45 45.89 -10.39 -18.32
C LYS A 45 44.92 -11.22 -17.49
N GLY A 46 43.64 -10.85 -17.53
CA GLY A 46 42.54 -11.64 -17.03
C GLY A 46 41.25 -11.17 -17.70
N THR A 47 41.02 -11.65 -18.92
CA THR A 47 39.76 -11.52 -19.66
C THR A 47 38.64 -12.13 -18.82
N SER A 48 37.62 -11.35 -18.49
CA SER A 48 36.30 -11.88 -18.17
C SER A 48 35.27 -11.09 -18.98
N GLU A 49 34.85 -11.74 -20.04
CA GLU A 49 33.82 -11.36 -20.99
C GLU A 49 32.46 -11.47 -20.27
N MET A 50 31.83 -10.33 -19.97
CA MET A 50 30.41 -10.30 -19.64
C MET A 50 29.68 -9.61 -20.78
N THR A 51 29.30 -10.43 -21.76
CA THR A 51 28.39 -10.11 -22.85
C THR A 51 27.15 -9.40 -22.30
N ARG A 52 26.95 -8.16 -22.74
CA ARG A 52 25.71 -7.41 -22.52
C ARG A 52 24.62 -8.07 -23.36
N VAL A 53 23.76 -8.85 -22.70
CA VAL A 53 22.50 -9.31 -23.32
C VAL A 53 21.56 -8.11 -23.39
N PRO A 54 21.01 -7.77 -24.58
CA PRO A 54 20.08 -6.67 -24.75
C PRO A 54 18.81 -6.87 -23.91
N ALA A 55 18.21 -5.75 -23.51
CA ALA A 55 16.90 -5.69 -22.91
C ALA A 55 15.85 -6.26 -23.87
N ASP A 56 15.52 -7.54 -23.69
CA ASP A 56 14.37 -8.14 -24.34
C ASP A 56 13.11 -7.54 -23.73
N THR A 57 12.54 -6.64 -24.53
CA THR A 57 11.18 -6.15 -24.53
C THR A 57 10.22 -7.22 -24.01
N ALA A 58 9.85 -7.13 -22.73
CA ALA A 58 8.70 -7.85 -22.23
C ALA A 58 7.49 -7.37 -23.02
N ILE A 59 6.92 -8.29 -23.80
CA ILE A 59 5.71 -8.13 -24.57
C ILE A 59 4.64 -7.56 -23.65
N ILE A 60 4.26 -6.30 -23.89
CA ILE A 60 3.07 -5.70 -23.33
C ILE A 60 1.92 -6.48 -23.95
N GLY A 61 1.49 -7.55 -23.28
CA GLY A 61 0.23 -8.21 -23.58
C GLY A 61 -0.84 -7.14 -23.55
N SER A 62 -1.52 -6.95 -24.68
CA SER A 62 -2.68 -6.08 -24.78
C SER A 62 -3.64 -6.44 -23.66
N LYS A 63 -3.86 -5.50 -22.76
CA LYS A 63 -4.81 -5.63 -21.65
C LYS A 63 -6.21 -5.57 -22.24
N GLU A 64 -6.68 -6.68 -22.80
CA GLU A 64 -8.09 -6.82 -23.14
C GLU A 64 -8.91 -6.54 -21.87
N ALA A 65 -9.96 -5.75 -22.01
CA ALA A 65 -10.82 -5.41 -20.89
C ALA A 65 -11.53 -6.69 -20.43
N ILE A 66 -11.20 -7.16 -19.24
CA ILE A 66 -11.89 -8.28 -18.58
C ILE A 66 -13.35 -7.86 -18.39
N SER A 67 -14.28 -8.70 -18.82
CA SER A 67 -15.71 -8.45 -18.65
C SER A 67 -16.11 -8.55 -17.18
N GLU A 68 -17.13 -7.80 -16.75
CA GLU A 68 -17.51 -7.73 -15.34
C GLU A 68 -17.94 -9.08 -14.74
N ASP A 69 -18.45 -10.00 -15.56
CA ASP A 69 -18.82 -11.37 -15.20
C ASP A 69 -17.62 -12.29 -14.95
N GLN A 70 -16.42 -11.86 -15.34
CA GLN A 70 -15.16 -12.55 -15.08
C GLN A 70 -14.42 -12.00 -13.86
N LEU A 71 -14.99 -11.02 -13.15
CA LEU A 71 -14.39 -10.46 -11.94
C LEU A 71 -14.83 -11.23 -10.69
N ASN A 72 -13.86 -11.62 -9.86
CA ASN A 72 -14.14 -12.06 -8.50
C ASN A 72 -14.25 -10.83 -7.59
N LYS A 73 -15.40 -10.64 -6.96
CA LYS A 73 -15.66 -9.51 -6.06
C LYS A 73 -15.54 -9.94 -4.61
N ALA A 74 -15.12 -9.02 -3.76
CA ALA A 74 -15.16 -9.23 -2.31
C ALA A 74 -16.57 -8.90 -1.80
N GLU A 75 -17.11 -9.81 -0.99
CA GLU A 75 -18.42 -9.70 -0.38
C GLU A 75 -18.32 -8.93 0.94
N VAL A 76 -19.17 -7.93 1.12
CA VAL A 76 -19.33 -7.21 2.37
C VAL A 76 -20.61 -7.67 3.03
N SER A 77 -20.49 -8.32 4.19
CA SER A 77 -21.68 -8.72 4.95
C SER A 77 -22.22 -7.56 5.77
N MET A 78 -23.48 -7.17 5.56
CA MET A 78 -24.10 -6.08 6.34
C MET A 78 -24.40 -6.45 7.80
N ARG A 79 -24.24 -7.73 8.16
CA ARG A 79 -24.47 -8.22 9.53
C ARG A 79 -23.30 -7.95 10.46
N ASP A 80 -22.08 -8.20 10.01
CA ASP A 80 -20.85 -8.07 10.82
C ASP A 80 -19.81 -7.12 10.20
N SER A 81 -20.15 -6.49 9.07
CA SER A 81 -19.30 -5.61 8.28
C SER A 81 -18.02 -6.25 7.76
N LEU A 82 -17.86 -7.58 7.83
CA LEU A 82 -16.65 -8.23 7.34
C LEU A 82 -16.63 -8.23 5.81
N VAL A 83 -15.47 -7.84 5.28
CA VAL A 83 -15.14 -7.99 3.86
C VAL A 83 -14.48 -9.35 3.68
N ARG A 84 -15.09 -10.21 2.86
CA ARG A 84 -14.63 -11.57 2.58
C ARG A 84 -14.35 -11.74 1.10
N LEU A 85 -13.25 -12.39 0.78
CA LEU A 85 -12.94 -12.81 -0.58
C LEU A 85 -12.40 -14.23 -0.49
N SER A 86 -13.00 -15.15 -1.24
CA SER A 86 -12.42 -16.48 -1.47
C SER A 86 -11.77 -16.50 -2.84
N ALA A 87 -10.56 -17.06 -2.94
CA ALA A 87 -9.86 -17.11 -4.21
C ALA A 87 -10.58 -18.09 -5.17
N ASN A 88 -10.90 -17.61 -6.38
CA ASN A 88 -11.47 -18.43 -7.43
C ASN A 88 -10.58 -18.36 -8.67
N MET A 89 -9.84 -19.43 -8.97
CA MET A 89 -8.89 -19.46 -10.10
C MET A 89 -9.55 -19.30 -11.48
N ARG A 90 -10.88 -19.36 -11.58
CA ARG A 90 -11.63 -19.13 -12.83
C ARG A 90 -12.02 -17.68 -13.05
N LEU A 91 -11.86 -16.84 -12.03
CA LEU A 91 -12.24 -15.44 -12.04
C LEU A 91 -11.02 -14.58 -11.72
N ASP A 92 -10.96 -13.41 -12.34
CA ASP A 92 -9.85 -12.50 -12.15
C ASP A 92 -10.12 -11.56 -10.96
N HIS A 93 -9.11 -11.40 -10.11
CA HIS A 93 -9.07 -10.31 -9.14
C HIS A 93 -7.67 -9.79 -8.88
N ARG A 94 -7.61 -8.47 -8.78
CA ARG A 94 -6.45 -7.71 -8.28
C ARG A 94 -6.99 -6.48 -7.54
N ILE A 95 -7.46 -6.72 -6.33
CA ILE A 95 -8.15 -5.75 -5.49
C ILE A 95 -7.11 -5.05 -4.63
N PHE A 96 -6.87 -3.76 -4.90
CA PHE A 96 -6.03 -2.93 -4.06
C PHE A 96 -6.89 -2.15 -3.06
N GLY A 97 -6.42 -2.10 -1.81
CA GLY A 97 -6.81 -1.05 -0.87
C GLY A 97 -5.79 0.09 -0.93
N TYR A 98 -6.29 1.32 -0.97
CA TYR A 98 -5.52 2.54 -1.16
C TYR A 98 -5.50 3.41 0.11
N GLU A 99 -4.49 4.26 0.27
CA GLU A 99 -4.35 5.18 1.41
C GLU A 99 -5.39 6.32 1.37
N LYS A 100 -5.81 6.70 0.16
CA LYS A 100 -6.85 7.71 -0.11
C LYS A 100 -7.85 7.11 -1.11
N PRO A 101 -9.06 7.66 -1.28
CA PRO A 101 -10.01 7.24 -2.32
C PRO A 101 -9.55 7.68 -3.72
N ASP A 102 -8.35 7.22 -4.11
CA ASP A 102 -7.64 7.52 -5.35
C ASP A 102 -6.72 6.35 -5.69
N THR A 103 -6.86 5.81 -6.90
CA THR A 103 -6.07 4.67 -7.39
C THR A 103 -4.59 5.01 -7.64
N ASN A 104 -4.25 6.30 -7.69
CA ASN A 104 -2.87 6.78 -7.77
C ASN A 104 -2.21 6.93 -6.41
N SER A 105 -2.97 6.83 -5.32
CA SER A 105 -2.42 6.90 -3.97
C SER A 105 -1.68 5.62 -3.60
N ARG A 106 -1.01 5.64 -2.43
CA ARG A 106 -0.21 4.52 -1.96
C ARG A 106 -1.08 3.26 -1.82
N LYS A 107 -0.57 2.14 -2.33
CA LYS A 107 -1.17 0.81 -2.17
C LYS A 107 -0.91 0.32 -0.75
N MET A 108 -1.98 0.00 -0.03
CA MET A 108 -1.95 -0.33 1.39
C MET A 108 -2.06 -1.84 1.63
N ILE A 109 -2.91 -2.50 0.86
CA ILE A 109 -3.15 -3.95 0.86
C ILE A 109 -3.47 -4.43 -0.54
N LEU A 110 -3.21 -5.70 -0.84
CA LEU A 110 -3.61 -6.34 -2.09
C LEU A 110 -4.25 -7.71 -1.83
N LEU A 111 -5.37 -7.97 -2.48
CA LEU A 111 -5.93 -9.31 -2.68
C LEU A 111 -5.83 -9.68 -4.16
N SER A 112 -5.13 -10.76 -4.53
CA SER A 112 -4.97 -11.13 -5.94
C SER A 112 -4.82 -12.63 -6.16
N ILE A 113 -5.40 -13.13 -7.25
CA ILE A 113 -5.26 -14.53 -7.66
C ILE A 113 -3.85 -14.86 -8.20
N PHE A 114 -3.07 -13.85 -8.59
CA PHE A 114 -1.77 -14.06 -9.23
C PHE A 114 -0.63 -14.15 -8.21
N THR A 115 0.08 -15.28 -8.20
CA THR A 115 1.28 -15.46 -7.36
C THR A 115 2.32 -14.38 -7.56
N SER A 116 2.46 -13.86 -8.79
CA SER A 116 3.38 -12.77 -9.11
C SER A 116 3.06 -11.46 -8.40
N ASP A 117 1.81 -11.27 -7.96
CA ASP A 117 1.37 -10.09 -7.24
C ASP A 117 1.39 -10.28 -5.72
N VAL A 118 1.37 -11.53 -5.24
CA VAL A 118 1.29 -11.90 -3.82
C VAL A 118 2.67 -12.24 -3.24
N LYS A 119 3.42 -13.14 -3.89
CA LYS A 119 4.64 -13.72 -3.34
C LYS A 119 5.70 -12.65 -3.10
N GLY A 120 6.10 -12.50 -1.84
CA GLY A 120 7.10 -11.52 -1.43
C GLY A 120 6.60 -10.08 -1.40
N ASN A 121 5.28 -9.84 -1.49
CA ASN A 121 4.66 -8.51 -1.42
C ASN A 121 5.34 -7.49 -2.38
N PRO A 122 5.33 -7.74 -3.70
CA PRO A 122 6.10 -6.97 -4.68
C PRO A 122 5.70 -5.50 -4.74
N TYR A 123 4.44 -5.18 -4.43
CA TYR A 123 3.93 -3.81 -4.36
C TYR A 123 4.25 -3.10 -3.03
N ARG A 124 4.90 -3.79 -2.08
CA ARG A 124 5.30 -3.27 -0.76
C ARG A 124 4.12 -2.69 0.02
N CYS A 125 2.96 -3.34 -0.08
CA CYS A 125 1.76 -3.00 0.66
C CYS A 125 2.04 -3.14 2.17
N PRO A 126 1.90 -2.07 2.98
CA PRO A 126 2.08 -2.11 4.43
C PRO A 126 1.32 -3.21 5.17
N TYR A 127 0.10 -3.53 4.73
CA TYR A 127 -0.72 -4.59 5.33
C TYR A 127 -0.57 -5.94 4.63
N GLY A 128 0.29 -6.04 3.62
CA GLY A 128 0.58 -7.29 2.91
C GLY A 128 -0.15 -7.46 1.58
N SER A 129 0.13 -8.58 0.93
CA SER A 129 -0.51 -9.05 -0.30
C SER A 129 -0.92 -10.50 -0.08
N PHE A 130 -2.16 -10.86 -0.41
CA PHE A 130 -2.75 -12.17 -0.11
C PHE A 130 -3.59 -12.68 -1.29
N TYR A 131 -3.86 -13.99 -1.33
CA TYR A 131 -4.76 -14.54 -2.34
C TYR A 131 -6.23 -14.29 -2.00
N GLU A 132 -6.55 -14.38 -0.72
CA GLU A 132 -7.89 -14.32 -0.15
C GLU A 132 -7.85 -13.80 1.30
N THR A 133 -9.02 -13.51 1.87
CA THR A 133 -9.10 -12.89 3.21
C THR A 133 -8.80 -13.86 4.35
N ASN A 134 -8.97 -15.18 4.15
CA ASN A 134 -8.74 -16.19 5.17
C ASN A 134 -7.25 -16.41 5.49
N GLU A 135 -6.34 -16.00 4.59
CA GLU A 135 -4.90 -16.17 4.73
C GLU A 135 -4.19 -14.95 5.35
N MET A 136 -4.93 -13.96 5.83
CA MET A 136 -4.36 -12.67 6.25
C MET A 136 -3.74 -12.66 7.67
N ASP A 137 -3.29 -13.80 8.21
CA ASP A 137 -2.60 -13.91 9.51
C ASP A 137 -3.27 -13.14 10.66
N GLY A 138 -4.60 -13.30 10.79
CA GLY A 138 -5.42 -12.66 11.82
C GLY A 138 -5.74 -11.18 11.57
N LEU A 139 -5.39 -10.65 10.40
CA LEU A 139 -5.94 -9.38 9.92
C LEU A 139 -7.37 -9.60 9.41
N GLU A 140 -8.23 -8.65 9.73
CA GLU A 140 -9.60 -8.59 9.23
C GLU A 140 -9.82 -7.26 8.51
N LEU A 141 -10.69 -7.29 7.50
CA LEU A 141 -11.15 -6.11 6.80
C LEU A 141 -12.60 -5.85 7.20
N ARG A 142 -12.89 -4.67 7.76
CA ARG A 142 -14.25 -4.28 8.14
C ARG A 142 -14.71 -3.05 7.39
N PHE A 143 -15.82 -3.19 6.68
CA PHE A 143 -16.52 -2.09 6.03
C PHE A 143 -16.93 -1.02 7.05
N VAL A 144 -16.81 0.24 6.65
CA VAL A 144 -17.14 1.41 7.48
C VAL A 144 -18.15 2.32 6.79
N LEU A 145 -17.89 2.67 5.53
CA LEU A 145 -18.68 3.66 4.81
C LEU A 145 -18.75 3.31 3.32
N ASP A 146 -19.94 3.44 2.75
CA ASP A 146 -20.13 3.40 1.30
C ASP A 146 -19.98 4.80 0.70
N GLY A 147 -18.86 5.05 0.03
CA GLY A 147 -18.60 6.30 -0.68
C GLY A 147 -19.10 6.26 -2.14
N ASP A 148 -18.72 7.29 -2.91
CA ASP A 148 -19.11 7.38 -4.32
C ASP A 148 -18.42 6.30 -5.18
N LYS A 149 -17.09 6.35 -5.29
CA LYS A 149 -16.29 5.38 -6.08
C LYS A 149 -15.55 4.35 -5.24
N PHE A 150 -15.40 4.61 -3.95
CA PHE A 150 -14.65 3.78 -3.03
C PHE A 150 -15.48 3.49 -1.79
N ILE A 151 -15.36 2.27 -1.27
CA ILE A 151 -15.74 1.98 0.10
C ILE A 151 -14.59 2.32 1.04
N GLU A 152 -14.93 2.65 2.27
CA GLU A 152 -14.00 2.77 3.38
C GLU A 152 -13.96 1.47 4.19
N VAL A 153 -12.76 0.99 4.49
CA VAL A 153 -12.52 -0.26 5.20
C VAL A 153 -11.47 -0.06 6.28
N ASN A 154 -11.76 -0.50 7.51
CA ASN A 154 -10.77 -0.65 8.56
C ASN A 154 -9.97 -1.93 8.36
N VAL A 155 -8.67 -1.84 8.58
CA VAL A 155 -7.78 -3.00 8.73
C VAL A 155 -7.59 -3.24 10.21
N GLU A 156 -8.01 -4.40 10.68
CA GLU A 156 -8.02 -4.76 12.10
C GLU A 156 -7.14 -5.96 12.37
N LYS A 157 -6.51 -6.03 13.54
CA LYS A 157 -5.84 -7.22 14.05
C LYS A 157 -6.14 -7.37 15.53
N GLU A 158 -6.60 -8.55 15.95
CA GLU A 158 -6.94 -8.80 17.36
C GLU A 158 -7.91 -7.74 17.93
N LYS A 159 -8.87 -7.28 17.11
CA LYS A 159 -9.85 -6.21 17.42
C LYS A 159 -9.27 -4.80 17.57
N ALA A 160 -7.97 -4.60 17.32
CA ALA A 160 -7.37 -3.27 17.24
C ALA A 160 -7.40 -2.76 15.79
N ILE A 161 -7.85 -1.53 15.59
CA ILE A 161 -7.78 -0.85 14.28
C ILE A 161 -6.33 -0.45 14.03
N LEU A 162 -5.72 -1.03 12.99
CA LEU A 162 -4.37 -0.69 12.56
C LEU A 162 -4.37 0.51 11.62
N GLY A 163 -5.46 0.69 10.87
CA GLY A 163 -5.67 1.83 10.01
C GLY A 163 -6.83 1.62 9.07
N LYS A 164 -6.87 2.44 8.02
CA LYS A 164 -7.95 2.52 7.05
C LYS A 164 -7.39 2.35 5.64
N VAL A 165 -8.18 1.73 4.78
CA VAL A 165 -7.95 1.64 3.34
C VAL A 165 -9.22 1.97 2.57
N PHE A 166 -9.06 2.40 1.33
CA PHE A 166 -10.15 2.67 0.40
C PHE A 166 -10.11 1.67 -0.74
N ILE A 167 -11.23 0.99 -1.02
CA ILE A 167 -11.31 -0.03 -2.08
C ILE A 167 -12.29 0.42 -3.15
N ASP A 168 -11.89 0.34 -4.42
CA ASP A 168 -12.72 0.70 -5.58
C ASP A 168 -13.98 -0.20 -5.62
N LYS A 169 -15.16 0.42 -5.65
CA LYS A 169 -16.47 -0.25 -5.52
C LYS A 169 -16.73 -1.31 -6.59
N LYS A 170 -16.08 -1.22 -7.75
CA LYS A 170 -16.24 -2.26 -8.80
C LYS A 170 -15.82 -3.65 -8.32
N TRP A 171 -14.98 -3.73 -7.29
CA TRP A 171 -14.50 -4.97 -6.68
C TRP A 171 -15.36 -5.46 -5.53
N ILE A 172 -16.47 -4.78 -5.22
CA ILE A 172 -17.27 -5.02 -4.02
C ILE A 172 -18.68 -5.44 -4.41
N GLU A 173 -19.19 -6.42 -3.69
CA GLU A 173 -20.61 -6.74 -3.63
C GLU A 173 -21.08 -6.74 -2.18
N PHE A 174 -22.34 -6.42 -1.96
CA PHE A 174 -22.93 -6.33 -0.62
C PHE A 174 -23.98 -7.44 -0.46
N GLU A 175 -23.88 -8.18 0.65
CA GLU A 175 -24.82 -9.22 1.09
C GLU A 175 -25.94 -8.65 1.96
#